data_AF-A0A2A4VCI6-F1
#
_entry.id   AF-A0A2A4VCI6-F1
#
_cell.length_a   1.000
_cell.length_b   1.000
_cell.length_c   1.000
_cell.angle_alpha   90.00
_cell.angle_beta   90.00
_cell.angle_gamma   90.00
#
_symmetry.space_group_name_H-M   'P 1'
#
loop_
_entity.id
_entity.type
_entity.pdbx_description
1 polymer ?
#
loop_
_entity_poly.entity_id
_entity_poly.type
_entity_poly.pdbx_seq_one_letter_code
_entity_poly.pdbx_strand_id
1 'polypeptide(L)'
;MRVDYKELMEKLGVGHELAPYETRPWFLYDPEKGISCSAEVRIGPGAEDVELEIQFLHDEEDARYDDDENYGGPEQIMMMRFLPSKEHVWAEKLMYIKGEDYANKIHNWGERGCEFFCSCIGALQMGEMPDIDEMIEQELTDRKGGRGGRRGRVGKKGFKMDQKPVMGMKN
;
A
#
# COMPACT_ATOMS: atom_id res chain seq x y z
N MET A 1 11.09 -6.29 10.56
CA MET A 1 11.51 -7.40 9.71
C MET A 1 12.91 -7.15 9.18
N ARG A 2 13.58 -8.21 8.73
CA ARG A 2 14.90 -8.17 8.09
C ARG A 2 14.87 -9.19 6.96
N VAL A 3 14.87 -8.72 5.73
CA VAL A 3 14.65 -9.56 4.53
C VAL A 3 15.62 -9.15 3.44
N ASP A 4 15.83 -10.02 2.44
CA ASP A 4 16.52 -9.60 1.23
C ASP A 4 15.59 -8.77 0.32
N TYR A 5 16.16 -8.19 -0.74
CA TYR A 5 15.41 -7.30 -1.64
C TYR A 5 14.25 -8.01 -2.35
N LYS A 6 14.48 -9.26 -2.77
CA LYS A 6 13.48 -10.03 -3.50
C LYS A 6 12.31 -10.39 -2.58
N GLU A 7 12.59 -10.84 -1.36
CA GLU A 7 11.57 -11.11 -0.35
C GLU A 7 10.82 -9.83 0.03
N LEU A 8 11.48 -8.66 0.10
CA LEU A 8 10.81 -7.38 0.29
C LEU A 8 9.80 -7.12 -0.84
N MET A 9 10.20 -7.26 -2.11
CA MET A 9 9.29 -7.06 -3.25
C MET A 9 8.10 -8.01 -3.20
N GLU A 10 8.32 -9.30 -2.90
CA GLU A 10 7.25 -10.28 -2.73
C GLU A 10 6.29 -9.90 -1.58
N LYS A 11 6.81 -9.44 -0.44
CA LYS A 11 6.01 -8.95 0.69
C LYS A 11 5.21 -7.68 0.38
N LEU A 12 5.68 -6.87 -0.57
CA LEU A 12 4.98 -5.68 -1.07
C LEU A 12 4.00 -5.99 -2.22
N GLY A 13 3.81 -7.26 -2.55
CA GLY A 13 2.94 -7.68 -3.66
C GLY A 13 3.52 -7.40 -5.04
N VAL A 14 4.80 -7.05 -5.14
CA VAL A 14 5.51 -6.85 -6.40
C VAL A 14 6.12 -8.18 -6.86
N GLY A 15 5.60 -8.72 -7.96
CA GLY A 15 5.98 -10.05 -8.45
C GLY A 15 7.37 -10.16 -9.11
N HIS A 16 8.19 -9.11 -9.05
CA HIS A 16 9.54 -9.05 -9.60
C HIS A 16 10.37 -7.98 -8.86
N GLU A 17 11.69 -8.01 -9.06
CA GLU A 17 12.57 -6.97 -8.53
C GLU A 17 12.46 -5.70 -9.36
N LEU A 18 12.22 -4.57 -8.69
CA LEU A 18 12.23 -3.25 -9.31
C LEU A 18 13.67 -2.72 -9.39
N ALA A 19 14.02 -2.08 -10.50
CA ALA A 19 15.30 -1.38 -10.67
C ALA A 19 15.26 0.02 -10.03
N PRO A 20 16.43 0.68 -9.83
CA PRO A 20 16.45 2.09 -9.39
C PRO A 20 15.58 2.97 -10.30
N TYR A 21 14.89 3.94 -9.71
CA TYR A 21 13.89 4.80 -10.37
C TYR A 21 12.61 4.12 -10.85
N GLU A 22 12.49 2.79 -10.74
CA GLU A 22 11.24 2.14 -11.09
C GLU A 22 10.17 2.37 -10.02
N THR A 23 8.93 2.46 -10.49
CA THR A 23 7.77 2.50 -9.63
C THR A 23 6.75 1.45 -10.07
N ARG A 24 5.94 1.03 -9.11
CA ARG A 24 4.83 0.11 -9.34
C ARG A 24 3.55 0.76 -8.79
N PRO A 25 2.74 1.40 -9.65
CA PRO A 25 1.49 2.00 -9.24
C PRO A 25 0.30 1.03 -9.39
N TRP A 26 -0.70 1.24 -8.54
CA TRP A 26 -2.06 0.72 -8.61
C TRP A 26 -3.02 1.88 -8.43
N PHE A 27 -4.10 1.89 -9.20
CA PHE A 27 -5.03 3.01 -9.23
C PHE A 27 -6.46 2.53 -9.46
N LEU A 28 -7.41 3.13 -8.75
CA LEU A 28 -8.83 2.93 -8.94
C LEU A 28 -9.54 4.28 -8.78
N TYR A 29 -10.46 4.59 -9.69
CA TYR A 29 -11.39 5.71 -9.56
C TYR A 29 -12.80 5.18 -9.32
N ASP A 30 -13.46 5.69 -8.28
CA ASP A 30 -14.86 5.44 -7.96
C ASP A 30 -15.69 6.68 -8.36
N PRO A 31 -16.38 6.64 -9.51
CA PRO A 31 -17.15 7.79 -10.00
C PRO A 31 -18.42 8.05 -9.19
N GLU A 32 -18.93 7.08 -8.42
CA GLU A 32 -20.12 7.28 -7.59
C GLU A 32 -19.79 8.12 -6.36
N LYS A 33 -18.55 8.03 -5.87
CA LYS A 33 -18.06 8.77 -4.71
C LYS A 33 -17.20 9.98 -5.07
N GLY A 34 -16.75 10.08 -6.32
CA GLY A 34 -15.80 11.11 -6.75
C GLY A 34 -14.45 10.96 -6.04
N ILE A 35 -13.98 9.71 -5.83
CA ILE A 35 -12.72 9.43 -5.11
C ILE A 35 -11.82 8.56 -5.98
N SER A 36 -10.55 8.96 -6.10
CA SER A 36 -9.48 8.14 -6.64
C SER A 36 -8.61 7.59 -5.51
N CYS A 37 -8.30 6.30 -5.52
CA CYS A 37 -7.26 5.70 -4.69
C CYS A 37 -6.03 5.37 -5.54
N SER A 38 -4.88 5.87 -5.10
CA SER A 38 -3.57 5.53 -5.63
C SER A 38 -2.77 4.76 -4.57
N ALA A 39 -2.16 3.65 -4.95
CA ALA A 39 -1.15 2.95 -4.16
C ALA A 39 0.10 2.77 -5.01
N GLU A 40 1.29 2.98 -4.46
CA GLU A 40 2.53 2.89 -5.23
C GLU A 40 3.68 2.33 -4.39
N VAL A 41 4.58 1.57 -5.03
CA VAL A 41 5.94 1.29 -4.53
C VAL A 41 6.93 2.04 -5.43
N ARG A 42 7.89 2.75 -4.84
CA ARG A 42 8.94 3.52 -5.53
C ARG A 42 10.33 3.11 -5.05
N ILE A 43 11.27 2.98 -5.97
CA ILE A 43 12.68 2.72 -5.65
C ILE A 43 13.51 3.99 -5.81
N GLY A 44 14.32 4.30 -4.79
CA GLY A 44 15.26 5.41 -4.81
C GLY A 44 16.26 5.35 -5.97
N PRO A 45 16.85 6.50 -6.37
CA PRO A 45 17.74 6.63 -7.52
C PRO A 45 18.99 5.71 -7.49
N GLY A 46 19.48 5.38 -6.30
CA GLY A 46 20.60 4.46 -6.06
C GLY A 46 20.18 3.14 -5.42
N ALA A 47 18.88 2.80 -5.44
CA ALA A 47 18.30 1.73 -4.61
C ALA A 47 18.68 1.84 -3.13
N GLU A 48 18.80 3.08 -2.64
CA GLU A 48 19.09 3.41 -1.25
C GLU A 48 17.86 3.32 -0.35
N ASP A 49 16.67 3.26 -0.93
CA ASP A 49 15.41 3.08 -0.24
C ASP A 49 14.32 2.50 -1.13
N VAL A 50 13.34 1.88 -0.47
CA VAL A 50 12.04 1.53 -1.03
C VAL A 50 11.00 2.29 -0.25
N GLU A 51 10.17 3.04 -0.95
CA GLU A 51 9.04 3.76 -0.38
C GLU A 51 7.74 3.16 -0.91
N LEU A 52 6.73 3.08 -0.06
CA LEU A 52 5.38 2.75 -0.47
C LEU A 52 4.41 3.78 0.09
N GLU A 53 3.39 4.09 -0.69
CA GLU A 53 2.43 5.13 -0.37
C GLU A 53 1.02 4.73 -0.81
N ILE A 54 0.00 5.13 -0.03
CA ILE A 54 -1.41 5.09 -0.40
C ILE A 54 -1.99 6.49 -0.21
N GLN A 55 -2.70 7.00 -1.21
CA GLN A 55 -3.37 8.29 -1.18
C GLN A 55 -4.80 8.18 -1.72
N PHE A 56 -5.71 8.95 -1.12
CA PHE A 56 -7.00 9.27 -1.70
C PHE A 56 -6.99 10.67 -2.29
N LEU A 57 -7.57 10.84 -3.48
CA LEU A 57 -7.80 12.13 -4.12
C LEU A 57 -9.30 12.28 -4.31
N HIS A 58 -9.86 13.38 -3.81
CA HIS A 58 -11.29 13.67 -3.84
C HIS A 58 -11.58 14.70 -4.94
N ASP A 59 -12.67 14.51 -5.69
CA ASP A 59 -13.12 15.45 -6.70
C ASP A 59 -13.64 16.75 -6.05
N GLU A 60 -13.45 17.89 -6.72
CA GLU A 60 -13.70 19.22 -6.16
C GLU A 60 -15.18 19.50 -5.79
N GLU A 61 -16.15 18.74 -6.32
CA GLU A 61 -17.59 18.99 -6.14
C GLU A 61 -18.20 18.40 -4.86
N ASP A 62 -17.62 17.35 -4.27
CA ASP A 62 -18.12 16.73 -3.02
C ASP A 62 -17.34 17.19 -1.76
N ALA A 63 -16.32 18.04 -1.95
CA ALA A 63 -15.63 18.78 -0.92
C ALA A 63 -16.56 19.85 -0.33
N ARG A 64 -17.49 19.43 0.53
CA ARG A 64 -18.37 20.34 1.27
C ARG A 64 -17.57 21.06 2.36
N TYR A 65 -17.34 22.36 2.15
CA TYR A 65 -17.34 23.44 3.16
C TYR A 65 -16.98 23.05 4.60
N ASP A 66 -15.78 22.53 4.84
CA ASP A 66 -15.15 22.62 6.15
C ASP A 66 -13.81 23.32 5.99
N ASP A 67 -13.58 24.26 6.89
CA ASP A 67 -12.55 25.30 6.92
C ASP A 67 -11.14 24.71 7.21
N ASP A 68 -10.80 23.58 6.58
CA ASP A 68 -9.54 22.86 6.78
C ASP A 68 -8.49 23.35 5.78
N GLU A 69 -7.37 23.89 6.27
CA GLU A 69 -6.26 24.46 5.49
C GLU A 69 -5.60 23.47 4.51
N ASN A 70 -5.98 22.19 4.54
CA ASN A 70 -5.47 21.12 3.66
C ASN A 70 -6.37 20.84 2.42
N TYR A 71 -7.30 21.76 2.14
CA TYR A 71 -8.36 21.66 1.13
C TYR A 71 -7.85 21.35 -0.29
N GLY A 72 -8.15 20.15 -0.80
CA GLY A 72 -7.87 19.73 -2.18
C GLY A 72 -6.53 19.00 -2.40
N GLY A 73 -5.73 18.80 -1.35
CA GLY A 73 -4.53 17.97 -1.41
C GLY A 73 -4.86 16.46 -1.36
N PRO A 74 -3.97 15.59 -1.86
CA PRO A 74 -4.08 14.16 -1.63
C PRO A 74 -4.13 13.83 -0.13
N GLU A 75 -5.13 13.07 0.28
CA GLU A 75 -5.22 12.51 1.63
C GLU A 75 -4.25 11.33 1.73
N GLN A 76 -3.13 11.53 2.44
CA GLN A 76 -2.16 10.46 2.66
C GLN A 76 -2.70 9.44 3.67
N ILE A 77 -3.00 8.24 3.18
CA ILE A 77 -3.50 7.13 3.98
C ILE A 77 -2.35 6.35 4.62
N MET A 78 -1.32 6.02 3.83
CA MET A 78 -0.16 5.28 4.30
C MET A 78 1.11 5.83 3.66
N MET A 79 2.19 5.87 4.44
CA MET A 79 3.54 6.06 3.96
C MET A 79 4.47 5.13 4.73
N MET A 80 5.27 4.31 4.05
CA MET A 80 6.24 3.44 4.71
C MET A 80 7.53 3.36 3.91
N ARG A 81 8.66 3.35 4.61
CA ARG A 81 9.99 3.35 3.99
C ARG A 81 10.85 2.23 4.54
N PHE A 82 11.59 1.59 3.65
CA PHE A 82 12.61 0.58 3.95
C PHE A 82 13.97 1.09 3.54
N LEU A 83 14.99 0.76 4.32
CA LEU A 83 16.39 1.07 4.01
C LEU A 83 17.23 -0.22 3.99
N PRO A 84 18.20 -0.33 3.07
CA PRO A 84 19.14 -1.41 3.07
C PRO A 84 20.25 -1.15 4.10
N SER A 85 20.70 -2.23 4.73
CA SER A 85 21.97 -2.25 5.46
C SER A 85 23.15 -2.45 4.51
N LYS A 86 24.38 -2.32 5.04
CA LYS A 86 25.61 -2.62 4.29
C LYS A 86 25.71 -4.05 3.77
N GLU A 87 24.95 -4.98 4.36
CA GLU A 87 24.90 -6.39 3.97
C GLU A 87 23.71 -6.69 3.04
N HIS A 88 23.10 -5.66 2.43
CA HIS A 88 21.93 -5.78 1.55
C HIS A 88 20.67 -6.38 2.21
N VAL A 89 20.63 -6.41 3.54
CA VAL A 89 19.43 -6.74 4.30
C VAL A 89 18.58 -5.50 4.46
N TRP A 90 17.32 -5.57 4.06
CA TRP A 90 16.34 -4.50 4.12
C TRP A 90 15.53 -4.56 5.41
N ALA A 91 15.25 -3.40 5.98
CA ALA A 91 14.43 -3.25 7.17
C ALA A 91 13.58 -1.99 7.10
N GLU A 92 12.41 -2.05 7.72
CA GLU A 92 11.52 -0.92 7.87
C GLU A 92 12.17 0.20 8.69
N LYS A 93 11.96 1.44 8.26
CA LYS A 93 12.53 2.64 8.89
C LYS A 93 11.46 3.51 9.54
N LEU A 94 10.33 3.69 8.87
CA LEU A 94 9.19 4.47 9.33
C LEU A 94 7.91 3.90 8.71
N MET A 95 6.79 4.15 9.37
CA MET A 95 5.45 3.87 8.84
C MET A 95 4.50 4.91 9.42
N TYR A 96 3.81 5.65 8.56
CA TYR A 96 2.73 6.56 8.92
C TYR A 96 1.41 6.02 8.36
N ILE A 97 0.35 6.13 9.16
CA ILE A 97 -1.02 5.82 8.75
C ILE A 97 -1.89 7.01 9.15
N LYS A 98 -2.54 7.65 8.18
CA LYS A 98 -3.36 8.87 8.38
C LYS A 98 -2.63 9.92 9.26
N GLY A 99 -1.35 10.17 8.97
CA GLY A 99 -0.51 11.12 9.71
C GLY A 99 0.03 10.65 11.08
N GLU A 100 -0.42 9.50 11.58
CA GLU A 100 0.09 8.92 12.82
C GLU A 100 1.34 8.05 12.56
N ASP A 101 2.43 8.26 13.30
CA ASP A 101 3.61 7.38 13.26
C ASP A 101 3.32 6.05 13.94
N TYR A 102 3.38 4.93 13.22
CA TYR A 102 3.19 3.57 13.72
C TYR A 102 4.50 2.84 14.01
N ALA A 103 5.67 3.47 13.77
CA ALA A 103 6.95 2.83 14.02
C ALA A 103 7.06 2.40 15.49
N ASN A 104 7.20 1.09 15.69
CA ASN A 104 7.28 0.45 17.01
C ASN A 104 6.05 0.61 17.93
N LYS A 105 4.90 1.11 17.41
CA LYS A 105 3.66 1.19 18.19
C LYS A 105 2.97 -0.15 18.37
N ILE A 106 3.16 -1.06 17.41
CA ILE A 106 2.58 -2.41 17.42
C ILE A 106 3.66 -3.46 17.16
N HIS A 107 3.44 -4.68 17.66
CA HIS A 107 4.34 -5.78 17.41
C HIS A 107 4.37 -6.13 15.92
N ASN A 108 5.57 -6.40 15.38
CA ASN A 108 5.78 -6.69 13.95
C ASN A 108 5.21 -5.63 12.99
N TRP A 109 5.17 -4.35 13.39
CA TRP A 109 4.61 -3.26 12.57
C TRP A 109 5.10 -3.25 11.12
N GLY A 110 6.35 -3.64 10.85
CA GLY A 110 6.87 -3.74 9.49
C GLY A 110 6.16 -4.79 8.61
N GLU A 111 5.95 -6.00 9.15
CA GLU A 111 5.25 -7.06 8.39
C GLU A 111 3.75 -6.75 8.27
N ARG A 112 3.17 -6.18 9.31
CA ARG A 112 1.76 -5.78 9.34
C ARG A 112 1.48 -4.61 8.39
N GLY A 113 2.43 -3.69 8.24
CA GLY A 113 2.38 -2.62 7.24
C GLY A 113 2.33 -3.19 5.82
N CYS A 114 3.20 -4.17 5.51
CA CYS A 114 3.15 -4.86 4.22
C CYS A 114 1.81 -5.57 3.99
N GLU A 115 1.26 -6.24 5.02
CA GLU A 115 -0.05 -6.91 4.95
C GLU A 115 -1.19 -5.91 4.69
N PHE A 116 -1.23 -4.80 5.42
CA PHE A 116 -2.18 -3.71 5.21
C PHE A 116 -2.10 -3.13 3.79
N PHE A 117 -0.88 -2.85 3.31
CA PHE A 117 -0.65 -2.36 1.95
C PHE A 117 -1.13 -3.34 0.88
N CYS A 118 -0.81 -4.63 1.04
CA CYS A 118 -1.27 -5.68 0.13
C CYS A 118 -2.79 -5.85 0.14
N SER A 119 -3.44 -5.71 1.29
CA SER A 119 -4.91 -5.73 1.39
C SER A 119 -5.54 -4.58 0.61
N CYS A 120 -4.96 -3.38 0.68
CA CYS A 120 -5.40 -2.23 -0.11
C CYS A 120 -5.24 -2.50 -1.61
N ILE A 121 -4.05 -2.95 -2.06
CA ILE A 121 -3.82 -3.31 -3.47
C ILE A 121 -4.78 -4.39 -3.94
N GLY A 122 -5.04 -5.39 -3.09
CA GLY A 122 -5.98 -6.46 -3.39
C GLY A 122 -7.38 -5.93 -3.67
N ALA A 123 -7.87 -4.98 -2.87
CA ALA A 123 -9.15 -4.30 -3.11
C ALA A 123 -9.13 -3.55 -4.45
N LEU A 124 -8.10 -2.74 -4.72
CA LEU A 124 -7.96 -2.00 -5.98
C LEU A 124 -7.96 -2.92 -7.20
N GLN A 125 -7.28 -4.06 -7.12
CA GLN A 125 -7.24 -5.06 -8.18
C GLN A 125 -8.58 -5.77 -8.40
N MET A 126 -9.44 -5.84 -7.39
CA MET A 126 -10.81 -6.31 -7.50
C MET A 126 -11.79 -5.23 -8.00
N GLY A 127 -11.31 -4.00 -8.22
CA GLY A 127 -12.14 -2.86 -8.60
C GLY A 127 -12.95 -2.30 -7.43
N GLU A 128 -12.51 -2.55 -6.19
CA GLU A 128 -13.17 -2.11 -4.97
C GLU A 128 -12.34 -1.04 -4.24
N MET A 129 -13.00 -0.01 -3.70
CA MET A 129 -12.34 0.98 -2.86
C MET A 129 -12.00 0.34 -1.50
N PRO A 130 -10.75 0.42 -1.00
CA PRO A 130 -10.38 -0.18 0.28
C PRO A 130 -11.08 0.53 1.44
N ASP A 131 -11.65 -0.25 2.36
CA ASP A 131 -12.15 0.24 3.65
C ASP A 131 -10.98 0.40 4.62
N ILE A 132 -10.42 1.61 4.67
CA ILE A 132 -9.19 1.89 5.41
C ILE A 132 -9.36 1.66 6.92
N ASP A 133 -10.49 2.08 7.49
CA ASP A 133 -10.71 1.98 8.92
C ASP A 133 -10.89 0.52 9.35
N GLU A 134 -11.67 -0.27 8.58
CA GLU A 134 -11.78 -1.71 8.82
C GLU A 134 -10.42 -2.42 8.70
N MET A 135 -9.63 -2.08 7.68
CA MET A 135 -8.31 -2.68 7.48
C MET A 135 -7.31 -2.31 8.58
N ILE A 136 -7.35 -1.09 9.12
CA ILE A 136 -6.52 -0.70 10.29
C ILE A 136 -6.89 -1.56 11.50
N GLU A 137 -8.18 -1.75 11.78
CA GLU A 137 -8.63 -2.56 12.92
C GLU A 137 -8.19 -4.03 12.80
N GLN A 138 -8.29 -4.59 11.60
CA GLN A 138 -7.92 -5.97 11.31
C GLN A 138 -6.40 -6.19 11.35
N GLU A 139 -5.66 -5.33 10.64
CA GLU A 139 -4.26 -5.56 10.33
C GLU A 139 -3.29 -4.81 11.23
N LEU A 140 -3.69 -3.73 11.93
CA LEU A 140 -2.78 -2.85 12.70
C LEU A 140 -3.10 -2.75 14.20
N THR A 141 -3.76 -3.75 14.80
CA THR A 141 -4.03 -3.83 16.26
C THR A 141 -3.32 -4.99 16.98
N ASP A 142 -2.74 -4.78 18.17
CA ASP A 142 -2.15 -5.88 18.96
C ASP A 142 -3.19 -6.77 19.66
N ARG A 143 -4.45 -6.34 19.67
CA ARG A 143 -5.56 -7.07 20.28
C ARG A 143 -6.06 -8.18 19.34
N LYS A 144 -5.24 -9.23 19.13
CA LYS A 144 -5.75 -10.49 18.57
C LYS A 144 -6.59 -11.23 19.62
N GLY A 145 -7.84 -10.78 19.76
CA GLY A 145 -8.82 -11.33 20.70
C GLY A 145 -10.25 -11.09 20.23
N GLY A 146 -10.68 -11.81 19.19
CA GLY A 146 -12.10 -12.12 18.99
C GLY A 146 -12.89 -11.19 18.07
N ARG A 147 -12.71 -11.33 16.75
CA ARG A 147 -13.80 -11.31 15.75
C ARG A 147 -13.32 -11.99 14.47
N GLY A 148 -13.07 -13.30 14.59
CA GLY A 148 -13.00 -14.17 13.43
C GLY A 148 -14.39 -14.31 12.83
N GLY A 149 -14.64 -13.66 11.70
CA GLY A 149 -15.96 -13.63 11.07
C GLY A 149 -15.91 -13.30 9.58
N ARG A 150 -15.37 -14.23 8.78
CA ARG A 150 -15.63 -14.43 7.33
C ARG A 150 -15.78 -13.18 6.44
N ARG A 151 -14.69 -12.84 5.75
CA ARG A 151 -14.70 -12.68 4.28
C ARG A 151 -13.49 -13.41 3.70
N GLY A 152 -13.66 -14.01 2.53
CA GLY A 152 -12.86 -15.12 2.00
C GLY A 152 -11.35 -14.89 2.04
N ARG A 153 -10.66 -15.79 2.73
CA ARG A 153 -9.22 -16.02 2.61
C ARG A 153 -8.92 -16.47 1.18
N VAL A 154 -8.65 -15.53 0.27
CA VAL A 154 -8.04 -15.87 -1.02
C VAL A 154 -6.60 -16.30 -0.74
N GLY A 155 -6.28 -17.50 -1.20
CA GLY A 155 -5.25 -18.36 -0.62
C GLY A 155 -3.83 -17.83 -0.71
N LYS A 156 -3.08 -18.04 0.39
CA LYS A 156 -1.64 -18.25 0.40
C LYS A 156 -1.27 -19.40 -0.56
N LYS A 157 -0.96 -19.09 -1.82
CA LYS A 157 -0.10 -19.89 -2.71
C LYS A 157 0.21 -19.06 -3.96
N GLY A 158 1.49 -18.75 -4.16
CA GLY A 158 2.08 -18.00 -5.28
C GLY A 158 1.11 -17.53 -6.37
N PHE A 159 0.73 -16.26 -6.31
CA PHE A 159 -0.03 -15.60 -7.37
C PHE A 159 0.89 -15.44 -8.59
N LYS A 160 0.91 -16.44 -9.48
CA LYS A 160 1.49 -16.28 -10.81
C LYS A 160 0.50 -15.49 -11.65
N MET A 161 0.81 -14.21 -11.87
CA MET A 161 0.10 -13.40 -12.84
C MET A 161 0.43 -13.86 -14.26
N ASP A 162 -0.61 -14.14 -15.05
CA ASP A 162 -0.50 -14.24 -16.49
C ASP A 162 -0.47 -12.81 -17.04
N GLN A 163 0.71 -12.35 -17.47
CA GLN A 163 0.85 -11.05 -18.11
C GLN A 163 0.16 -11.11 -19.47
N LYS A 164 -1.05 -10.54 -19.56
CA LYS A 164 -1.53 -10.10 -20.87
C LYS A 164 -0.93 -8.72 -21.15
N PRO A 165 -0.03 -8.59 -22.13
CA PRO A 165 0.40 -7.28 -22.57
C PRO A 165 -0.81 -6.57 -23.16
N VAL A 166 -1.11 -5.36 -22.68
CA VAL A 166 -2.00 -4.42 -23.38
C VAL A 166 -1.20 -3.87 -24.56
N MET A 167 -1.06 -4.69 -25.61
CA MET A 167 -0.51 -4.29 -26.89
C MET A 167 -1.64 -4.06 -27.88
N GLY A 168 -1.74 -2.83 -28.38
CA GLY A 168 -2.23 -2.56 -29.72
C GLY A 168 -3.64 -1.99 -29.83
N MET A 169 -3.84 -0.72 -29.48
CA MET A 169 -4.77 0.11 -30.26
C MET A 169 -4.01 0.71 -31.45
N LYS A 170 -4.18 0.07 -32.60
CA LYS A 170 -4.01 0.57 -33.98
C LYS A 170 -5.08 -0.21 -34.79
N ASN A 171 -5.97 0.37 -35.57
CA ASN A 171 -6.01 1.63 -36.30
C ASN A 171 -7.35 2.35 -36.10
#